data_AF-A0AAV5TCH0-F1
#
_entry.id   AF-A0AAV5TCH0-F1
#
_cell.length_a   1.000
_cell.length_b   1.000
_cell.length_c   1.000
_cell.angle_alpha   90.00
_cell.angle_beta   90.00
_cell.angle_gamma   90.00
#
_symmetry.space_group_name_H-M   'P 1'
#
loop_
_entity.id
_entity.type
_entity.pdbx_description
1 polymer ?
#
loop_
_entity_poly.entity_id
_entity_poly.type
_entity_poly.pdbx_seq_one_letter_code
_entity_poly.pdbx_strand_id
1 'polypeptide(L)'
;MCFSRLSSELHARPTPPNPLEISLERGPFFPADFAAIMRAVRMMLTAAVEFGRTTFSEFTELTESEKWTLATSFFYRFRVFEGCYRANKYFPDKPNMYFVSYSSYCSFPPDEHFLSTEPPGADVVGAVQLLYAPFLIIYISYICMTRFYKKSEMAGDLRSARELIARVNPSEEEFIVVVVLIFWTYGDVSTGDNIIRICEKYGRIIQKELHAYYRDELGLENYAARMGELMMLTQLFDVIFWNISALESARNEVSM
;
A
#
# COMPACT_ATOMS: atom_id res chain seq x y z
N MET A 1 10.70 -6.28 -0.97
CA MET A 1 9.62 -7.13 -1.49
C MET A 1 10.01 -7.70 -2.83
N CYS A 2 9.98 -9.02 -2.93
CA CYS A 2 11.00 -9.79 -3.64
C CYS A 2 10.67 -10.06 -5.11
N PHE A 3 11.73 -10.39 -5.86
CA PHE A 3 11.69 -10.87 -7.24
C PHE A 3 10.63 -11.96 -7.50
N SER A 4 10.26 -12.76 -6.48
CA SER A 4 9.18 -13.73 -6.60
C SER A 4 7.82 -13.10 -6.85
N ARG A 5 7.50 -11.93 -6.26
CA ARG A 5 6.26 -11.18 -6.54
C ARG A 5 6.25 -10.70 -7.99
N LEU A 6 7.33 -10.04 -8.44
CA LEU A 6 7.47 -9.61 -9.84
C LEU A 6 7.27 -10.79 -10.79
N SER A 7 8.02 -11.86 -10.57
CA SER A 7 7.98 -13.04 -11.42
C SER A 7 6.60 -13.67 -11.44
N SER A 8 5.97 -13.86 -10.27
CA SER A 8 4.63 -14.45 -10.17
C SER A 8 3.60 -13.61 -10.91
N GLU A 9 3.61 -12.28 -10.72
CA GLU A 9 2.65 -11.40 -11.39
C GLU A 9 2.84 -11.42 -12.91
N LEU A 10 4.08 -11.41 -13.40
CA LEU A 10 4.37 -11.45 -14.84
C LEU A 10 3.97 -12.78 -15.49
N HIS A 11 4.19 -13.91 -14.81
CA HIS A 11 3.80 -15.23 -15.31
C HIS A 11 2.29 -15.48 -15.23
N ALA A 12 1.57 -14.74 -14.37
CA ALA A 12 0.11 -14.81 -14.29
C ALA A 12 -0.61 -13.94 -15.34
N ARG A 13 0.12 -13.35 -16.28
CA ARG A 13 -0.43 -12.61 -17.41
C ARG A 13 -0.96 -13.59 -18.47
N PRO A 14 -2.00 -13.21 -19.24
CA PRO A 14 -2.41 -13.98 -20.43
C PRO A 14 -1.28 -14.10 -21.45
N THR A 15 -0.48 -13.05 -21.59
CA THR A 15 0.70 -12.98 -22.44
C THR A 15 1.92 -12.60 -21.59
N PRO A 16 2.61 -13.58 -20.98
CA PRO A 16 3.79 -13.31 -20.18
C PRO A 16 4.94 -12.79 -21.07
N PRO A 17 5.73 -11.82 -20.60
CA PRO A 17 6.91 -11.33 -21.32
C PRO A 17 7.98 -12.43 -21.42
N ASN A 18 8.91 -12.29 -22.35
CA ASN A 18 10.06 -13.20 -22.39
C ASN A 18 10.86 -13.06 -21.07
N PRO A 19 11.34 -14.16 -20.44
CA PRO A 19 12.15 -14.08 -19.23
C PRO A 19 13.37 -13.15 -19.33
N LEU A 20 13.97 -13.02 -20.52
CA LEU A 20 15.10 -12.12 -20.77
C LEU A 20 14.72 -10.64 -20.84
N GLU A 21 13.43 -10.33 -20.97
CA GLU A 21 12.89 -8.97 -21.01
C GLU A 21 12.41 -8.51 -19.62
N ILE A 22 12.45 -9.38 -18.61
CA ILE A 22 12.05 -9.05 -17.24
C ILE A 22 13.15 -8.21 -16.59
N SER A 23 12.86 -6.93 -16.38
CA SER A 23 13.74 -5.98 -15.68
C SER A 23 13.02 -5.36 -14.49
N LEU A 24 13.70 -5.26 -13.34
CA LEU A 24 13.23 -4.54 -12.16
C LEU A 24 13.16 -3.01 -12.40
N GLU A 25 14.06 -2.50 -13.25
CA GLU A 25 14.20 -1.08 -13.53
C GLU A 25 13.28 -0.59 -14.63
N ARG A 26 13.06 -1.41 -15.66
CA ARG A 26 12.25 -0.97 -16.81
C ARG A 26 10.85 -1.54 -16.77
N GLY A 27 10.73 -2.77 -16.24
CA GLY A 27 9.52 -3.59 -16.26
C GLY A 27 8.95 -3.77 -17.67
N PRO A 28 8.31 -4.89 -17.99
CA PRO A 28 7.16 -4.80 -18.87
C PRO A 28 5.97 -4.40 -17.99
N PHE A 29 5.94 -3.15 -17.52
CA PHE A 29 4.78 -2.60 -16.81
C PHE A 29 3.60 -2.53 -17.76
N PHE A 30 2.41 -2.87 -17.29
CA PHE A 30 1.21 -2.90 -18.13
C PHE A 30 0.02 -2.26 -17.42
N PRO A 31 -0.95 -1.70 -18.18
CA PRO A 31 -2.19 -1.22 -17.60
C PRO A 31 -2.94 -2.40 -16.99
N ALA A 32 -3.35 -2.24 -15.74
CA ALA A 32 -4.03 -3.27 -14.98
C ALA A 32 -5.49 -3.34 -15.38
N ASP A 33 -5.96 -4.55 -15.63
CA ASP A 33 -7.38 -4.87 -15.64
C ASP A 33 -7.82 -5.37 -14.25
N PHE A 34 -9.13 -5.46 -14.04
CA PHE A 34 -9.68 -5.92 -12.77
C PHE A 34 -9.13 -7.29 -12.33
N ALA A 35 -9.04 -8.24 -13.27
CA ALA A 35 -8.61 -9.60 -12.99
C ALA A 35 -7.12 -9.67 -12.60
N ALA A 36 -6.29 -8.83 -13.22
CA ALA A 36 -4.87 -8.69 -12.94
C ALA A 36 -4.65 -8.19 -11.52
N ILE A 37 -5.45 -7.21 -11.06
CA ILE A 37 -5.34 -6.75 -9.68
C ILE A 37 -5.76 -7.83 -8.71
N MET A 38 -6.88 -8.52 -8.93
CA MET A 38 -7.30 -9.60 -8.03
C MET A 38 -6.24 -10.71 -7.89
N ARG A 39 -5.55 -11.06 -8.99
CA ARG A 39 -4.40 -11.98 -8.95
C ARG A 39 -3.25 -11.40 -8.13
N ALA A 40 -2.88 -10.14 -8.39
CA ALA A 40 -1.80 -9.47 -7.68
C ALA A 40 -2.05 -9.31 -6.18
N VAL A 41 -3.29 -9.03 -5.76
CA VAL A 41 -3.68 -8.91 -4.34
C VAL A 41 -3.40 -10.23 -3.61
N ARG A 42 -3.80 -11.36 -4.19
CA ARG A 42 -3.55 -12.69 -3.59
C ARG A 42 -2.04 -12.95 -3.45
N MET A 43 -1.27 -12.68 -4.50
CA MET A 43 0.19 -12.83 -4.49
C MET A 43 0.85 -11.93 -3.44
N MET A 44 0.39 -10.69 -3.33
CA MET A 44 0.90 -9.71 -2.38
C MET A 44 0.59 -10.11 -0.93
N LEU A 45 -0.62 -10.60 -0.63
CA LEU A 45 -0.98 -11.10 0.71
C LEU A 45 -0.13 -12.31 1.10
N THR A 46 0.09 -13.26 0.18
CA THR A 46 1.03 -14.37 0.42
C THR A 46 2.44 -13.87 0.68
N ALA A 47 2.92 -12.90 -0.12
CA ALA A 47 4.23 -12.31 0.07
C ALA A 47 4.36 -11.52 1.39
N ALA A 48 3.28 -10.91 1.88
CA ALA A 48 3.23 -10.22 3.16
C ALA A 48 3.40 -11.18 4.35
N VAL A 49 2.70 -12.32 4.32
CA VAL A 49 2.86 -13.36 5.34
C VAL A 49 4.28 -13.93 5.34
N GLU A 50 4.83 -14.20 4.14
CA GLU A 50 6.20 -14.68 4.01
C GLU A 50 7.22 -13.65 4.50
N PHE A 51 7.04 -12.38 4.12
CA PHE A 51 7.87 -11.28 4.61
C PHE A 51 7.87 -11.22 6.14
N GLY A 52 6.70 -11.37 6.78
CA GLY A 52 6.59 -11.45 8.22
C GLY A 52 7.43 -12.59 8.80
N ARG A 53 7.29 -13.80 8.24
CA ARG A 53 8.01 -15.01 8.69
C ARG A 53 9.52 -14.91 8.54
N THR A 54 10.00 -14.36 7.44
CA THR A 54 11.45 -14.32 7.15
C THR A 54 12.16 -13.15 7.83
N THR A 55 11.43 -12.08 8.13
CA THR A 55 12.03 -10.83 8.65
C THR A 55 11.94 -10.75 10.18
N PHE A 56 10.90 -11.34 10.78
CA PHE A 56 10.63 -11.20 12.21
C PHE A 56 10.40 -12.56 12.85
N SER A 57 11.32 -12.96 13.75
CA SER A 57 11.24 -14.24 14.46
C SER A 57 9.92 -14.43 15.20
N GLU A 58 9.44 -13.37 15.85
CA GLU A 58 8.23 -13.34 16.67
C GLU A 58 6.96 -13.53 15.84
N PHE A 59 7.02 -13.28 14.53
CA PHE A 59 5.88 -13.50 13.64
C PHE A 59 5.47 -14.98 13.61
N THR A 60 6.42 -15.89 13.84
CA THR A 60 6.14 -17.34 13.88
C THR A 60 5.28 -17.74 15.09
N GLU A 61 5.40 -16.99 16.19
CA GLU A 61 4.71 -17.21 17.46
C GLU A 61 3.26 -16.70 17.47
N LEU A 62 2.90 -15.84 16.50
CA LEU A 62 1.56 -15.31 16.37
C LEU A 62 0.55 -16.39 15.96
N THR A 63 -0.70 -16.22 16.37
CA THR A 63 -1.80 -17.05 15.88
C THR A 63 -2.05 -16.80 14.38
N GLU A 64 -2.68 -17.75 13.69
CA GLU A 64 -3.00 -17.57 12.26
C GLU A 64 -3.94 -16.38 12.02
N SER A 65 -4.84 -16.08 12.97
CA SER A 65 -5.70 -14.89 12.90
C SER A 65 -4.88 -13.60 12.99
N GLU A 66 -3.93 -13.51 13.92
CA GLU A 66 -3.06 -12.33 14.07
C GLU A 66 -2.17 -12.13 12.84
N LYS A 67 -1.58 -13.22 12.32
CA LYS A 67 -0.77 -13.20 11.08
C LYS A 67 -1.60 -12.68 9.91
N TRP A 68 -2.84 -13.16 9.78
CA TRP A 68 -3.74 -12.71 8.72
C TRP A 68 -4.09 -11.23 8.86
N THR A 69 -4.46 -10.78 10.07
CA THR A 69 -4.80 -9.38 10.32
C THR A 69 -3.61 -8.45 10.05
N LEU A 70 -2.39 -8.84 10.45
CA LEU A 70 -1.18 -8.07 10.12
C LEU A 70 -0.95 -8.01 8.61
N ALA A 71 -1.07 -9.14 7.91
CA ALA A 71 -0.86 -9.19 6.47
C ALA A 71 -1.87 -8.34 5.68
N THR A 72 -3.15 -8.35 6.05
CA THR A 72 -4.19 -7.53 5.40
C THR A 72 -4.04 -6.05 5.75
N SER A 73 -3.77 -5.73 7.02
CA SER A 73 -3.47 -4.38 7.50
C SER A 73 -2.27 -3.77 6.77
N PHE A 74 -1.19 -4.54 6.65
CA PHE A 74 0.01 -4.17 5.91
C PHE A 74 -0.28 -3.98 4.42
N PHE A 75 -1.02 -4.92 3.81
CA PHE A 75 -1.33 -4.90 2.37
C PHE A 75 -1.90 -3.55 1.92
N TYR A 76 -2.92 -3.04 2.61
CA TYR A 76 -3.57 -1.79 2.20
C TYR A 76 -2.61 -0.60 2.23
N ARG A 77 -1.89 -0.43 3.35
CA ARG A 77 -0.94 0.68 3.53
C ARG A 77 0.24 0.58 2.58
N PHE A 78 0.86 -0.61 2.53
CA PHE A 78 2.03 -0.85 1.71
C PHE A 78 1.72 -0.65 0.23
N ARG A 79 0.57 -1.13 -0.26
CA ARG A 79 0.19 -0.99 -1.67
C ARG A 79 0.10 0.48 -2.09
N VAL A 80 -0.49 1.34 -1.27
CA VAL A 80 -0.56 2.78 -1.59
C VAL A 80 0.83 3.41 -1.51
N PHE A 81 1.58 3.14 -0.44
CA PHE A 81 2.93 3.68 -0.25
C PHE A 81 3.90 3.29 -1.38
N GLU A 82 4.06 2.00 -1.64
CA GLU A 82 4.90 1.46 -2.71
C GLU A 82 4.42 1.92 -4.08
N GLY A 83 3.11 1.90 -4.29
CA GLY A 83 2.48 2.28 -5.54
C GLY A 83 2.79 3.73 -5.93
N CYS A 84 2.66 4.64 -4.97
CA CYS A 84 2.96 6.06 -5.14
C CYS A 84 4.46 6.34 -5.27
N TYR A 85 5.29 5.70 -4.44
CA TYR A 85 6.75 5.81 -4.50
C TYR A 85 7.27 5.46 -5.90
N ARG A 86 6.84 4.32 -6.44
CA ARG A 86 7.24 3.88 -7.79
C ARG A 86 6.63 4.74 -8.89
N ALA A 87 5.39 5.19 -8.72
CA ALA A 87 4.75 6.07 -9.70
C ALA A 87 5.48 7.41 -9.83
N ASN A 88 6.05 7.95 -8.74
CA ASN A 88 6.88 9.15 -8.83
C ASN A 88 8.17 8.93 -9.64
N LYS A 89 8.74 7.72 -9.59
CA LYS A 89 9.93 7.36 -10.38
C LYS A 89 9.62 7.12 -11.86
N TYR A 90 8.53 6.41 -12.16
CA TYR A 90 8.22 5.95 -13.53
C TYR A 90 7.21 6.82 -14.28
N PHE A 91 6.38 7.57 -13.56
CA PHE A 91 5.30 8.39 -14.11
C PHE A 91 5.32 9.82 -13.52
N PRO A 92 6.46 10.55 -13.53
CA PRO A 92 6.57 11.86 -12.90
C PRO A 92 5.57 12.87 -13.48
N ASP A 93 5.37 12.85 -14.79
CA ASP A 93 4.49 13.80 -15.50
C ASP A 93 3.02 13.37 -15.56
N LYS A 94 2.68 12.21 -14.97
CA LYS A 94 1.34 11.64 -15.01
C LYS A 94 0.83 11.44 -13.58
N PRO A 95 0.39 12.52 -12.89
CA PRO A 95 0.05 12.49 -11.45
C PRO A 95 -1.11 11.55 -11.11
N ASN A 96 -1.92 11.20 -12.11
CA ASN A 96 -3.06 10.31 -11.96
C ASN A 96 -2.70 8.83 -12.15
N MET A 97 -1.46 8.49 -12.51
CA MET A 97 -1.03 7.09 -12.60
C MET A 97 -0.51 6.59 -11.27
N TYR A 98 -0.79 5.33 -10.94
CA TYR A 98 -0.20 4.68 -9.78
C TYR A 98 0.01 3.19 -10.04
N PHE A 99 0.98 2.59 -9.35
CA PHE A 99 1.16 1.14 -9.40
C PHE A 99 0.15 0.47 -8.46
N VAL A 100 -0.72 -0.35 -9.05
CA VAL A 100 -1.67 -1.19 -8.30
C VAL A 100 -1.04 -2.50 -7.86
N SER A 101 0.02 -2.92 -8.55
CA SER A 101 0.79 -4.12 -8.25
C SER A 101 2.28 -3.93 -8.60
N TYR A 102 3.08 -4.99 -8.46
CA TYR A 102 4.49 -4.91 -8.80
C TYR A 102 4.69 -4.67 -10.31
N SER A 103 3.86 -5.27 -11.14
CA SER A 103 4.01 -5.25 -12.59
C SER A 103 2.93 -4.46 -13.34
N SER A 104 1.89 -3.97 -12.65
CA SER A 104 0.79 -3.27 -13.31
C SER A 104 0.43 -1.94 -12.66
N TYR A 105 -0.06 -1.01 -13.47
CA TYR A 105 -0.46 0.33 -13.09
C TYR A 105 -1.89 0.61 -13.52
N CYS A 106 -2.57 1.59 -12.94
CA CYS A 106 -3.76 2.16 -13.54
C CYS A 106 -3.81 3.68 -13.40
N SER A 107 -4.69 4.32 -14.17
CA SER A 107 -5.01 5.74 -14.01
C SER A 107 -6.13 5.93 -13.00
N PHE A 108 -6.19 7.13 -12.43
CA PHE A 108 -7.32 7.58 -11.64
C PHE A 108 -7.95 8.85 -12.24
N PRO A 109 -9.25 8.83 -12.61
CA PRO A 109 -10.15 7.67 -12.60
C PRO A 109 -9.71 6.53 -13.55
N PRO A 110 -10.19 5.29 -13.34
CA PRO A 110 -9.91 4.18 -14.25
C PRO A 110 -10.43 4.47 -15.66
N ASP A 111 -9.70 3.97 -16.66
CA ASP A 111 -10.11 4.05 -18.06
C ASP A 111 -11.06 2.89 -18.44
N GLU A 112 -11.59 2.92 -19.67
CA GLU A 112 -12.46 1.86 -20.18
C GLU A 112 -11.77 0.50 -20.23
N HIS A 113 -10.44 0.48 -20.39
CA HIS A 113 -9.67 -0.76 -20.43
C HIS A 113 -9.73 -1.50 -19.09
N PHE A 114 -9.67 -0.79 -17.96
CA PHE A 114 -9.79 -1.37 -16.63
C PHE A 114 -11.05 -2.21 -16.44
N LEU A 115 -12.18 -1.75 -17.02
CA LEU A 115 -13.51 -2.38 -16.89
C LEU A 115 -13.75 -3.49 -17.95
N SER A 116 -12.84 -3.68 -18.90
CA SER A 116 -13.08 -4.53 -20.06
C SER A 116 -13.04 -6.05 -19.77
N THR A 117 -12.45 -6.48 -18.65
CA THR A 117 -12.23 -7.91 -18.33
C THR A 117 -13.14 -8.44 -17.23
N GLU A 118 -14.31 -7.85 -17.06
CA GLU A 118 -15.23 -8.20 -15.98
C GLU A 118 -15.92 -9.54 -16.26
N PRO A 119 -15.94 -10.48 -15.29
CA PRO A 119 -16.75 -11.69 -15.41
C PRO A 119 -18.23 -11.32 -15.55
N PRO A 120 -19.01 -12.01 -16.40
CA PRO A 120 -20.46 -11.81 -16.47
C PRO A 120 -21.10 -11.99 -15.08
N GLY A 121 -21.83 -10.97 -14.60
CA GLY A 121 -22.47 -10.98 -13.29
C GLY A 121 -21.56 -10.65 -12.11
N ALA A 122 -20.32 -10.22 -12.34
CA ALA A 122 -19.49 -9.67 -11.28
C ALA A 122 -20.11 -8.38 -10.72
N ASP A 123 -20.05 -8.21 -9.40
CA ASP A 123 -20.40 -6.94 -8.74
C ASP A 123 -19.26 -5.94 -8.94
N VAL A 124 -19.20 -5.38 -10.14
CA VAL A 124 -18.21 -4.38 -10.56
C VAL A 124 -18.23 -3.20 -9.61
N VAL A 125 -19.42 -2.75 -9.23
CA VAL A 125 -19.60 -1.62 -8.34
C VAL A 125 -19.01 -1.94 -6.98
N GLY A 126 -19.33 -3.09 -6.39
CA GLY A 126 -18.76 -3.56 -5.13
C GLY A 126 -17.26 -3.82 -5.21
N ALA A 127 -16.75 -4.29 -6.33
CA ALA A 127 -15.34 -4.61 -6.50
C ALA A 127 -14.49 -3.36 -6.76
N VAL A 128 -14.99 -2.41 -7.55
CA VAL A 128 -14.51 -1.02 -7.62
C VAL A 128 -14.59 -0.42 -6.22
N GLN A 129 -15.71 -0.56 -5.51
CA GLN A 129 -15.84 -0.08 -4.14
C GLN A 129 -14.81 -0.67 -3.18
N LEU A 130 -14.34 -1.90 -3.37
CA LEU A 130 -13.37 -2.56 -2.50
C LEU A 130 -11.92 -2.27 -2.91
N LEU A 131 -11.63 -2.29 -4.21
CA LEU A 131 -10.34 -1.88 -4.77
C LEU A 131 -10.04 -0.41 -4.51
N TYR A 132 -11.08 0.40 -4.61
CA TYR A 132 -11.05 1.82 -4.36
C TYR A 132 -11.60 2.16 -2.99
N ALA A 133 -11.97 1.24 -2.09
CA ALA A 133 -12.44 1.54 -0.72
C ALA A 133 -11.55 2.55 0.03
N PRO A 134 -10.20 2.41 0.01
CA PRO A 134 -9.29 3.43 0.53
C PRO A 134 -9.54 4.84 -0.06
N PHE A 135 -9.97 4.92 -1.32
CA PHE A 135 -10.18 6.14 -2.10
C PHE A 135 -11.66 6.57 -2.21
N LEU A 136 -12.60 5.66 -1.97
CA LEU A 136 -14.04 5.83 -2.15
C LEU A 136 -14.70 6.26 -0.84
N ILE A 137 -14.06 6.13 0.31
CA ILE A 137 -14.60 6.70 1.57
C ILE A 137 -14.41 8.21 1.61
N ILE A 138 -13.36 8.74 0.96
CA ILE A 138 -13.36 10.16 0.62
C ILE A 138 -14.52 10.44 -0.32
N TYR A 139 -14.79 9.61 -1.33
CA TYR A 139 -15.93 9.78 -2.24
C TYR A 139 -17.33 9.67 -1.57
N ILE A 140 -17.55 8.82 -0.55
CA ILE A 140 -18.85 8.64 0.12
C ILE A 140 -19.01 9.60 1.31
N SER A 141 -17.97 9.89 2.08
CA SER A 141 -17.97 11.04 3.01
C SER A 141 -18.18 12.34 2.24
N TYR A 142 -17.62 12.46 1.04
CA TYR A 142 -17.90 13.54 0.09
C TYR A 142 -19.31 13.45 -0.47
N ILE A 143 -19.88 12.29 -0.86
CA ILE A 143 -21.30 12.19 -1.28
C ILE A 143 -22.27 12.61 -0.16
N CYS A 144 -21.98 12.23 1.09
CA CYS A 144 -22.75 12.68 2.25
C CYS A 144 -22.50 14.16 2.62
N MET A 145 -21.35 14.75 2.24
CA MET A 145 -21.03 16.19 2.42
C MET A 145 -21.27 17.08 1.17
N THR A 146 -21.62 16.51 0.01
CA THR A 146 -21.71 17.22 -1.30
C THR A 146 -23.07 17.80 -1.62
N ARG A 147 -23.95 17.98 -0.62
CA ARG A 147 -24.90 19.09 -0.72
C ARG A 147 -24.22 20.46 -0.64
N PHE A 148 -22.91 20.57 -0.33
CA PHE A 148 -22.26 21.87 -0.16
C PHE A 148 -20.95 22.18 -0.90
N TYR A 149 -20.20 21.25 -1.52
CA TYR A 149 -18.90 21.63 -2.13
C TYR A 149 -18.57 20.99 -3.50
N LYS A 150 -17.90 21.79 -4.33
CA LYS A 150 -17.64 21.64 -5.77
C LYS A 150 -16.91 20.36 -6.21
N LYS A 151 -17.25 19.96 -7.43
CA LYS A 151 -17.02 18.74 -8.22
C LYS A 151 -15.56 18.41 -8.66
N SER A 152 -14.49 18.66 -7.89
CA SER A 152 -13.11 18.38 -8.39
C SER A 152 -12.04 17.99 -7.37
N GLU A 153 -12.24 16.95 -6.54
CA GLU A 153 -11.20 16.61 -5.53
C GLU A 153 -11.02 15.12 -5.21
N MET A 154 -11.61 14.21 -5.98
CA MET A 154 -11.39 12.76 -5.78
C MET A 154 -10.00 12.31 -6.26
N ALA A 155 -9.41 13.02 -7.23
CA ALA A 155 -7.99 12.89 -7.59
C ALA A 155 -7.05 13.54 -6.56
N GLY A 156 -7.60 14.17 -5.51
CA GLY A 156 -6.84 14.89 -4.49
C GLY A 156 -6.01 13.98 -3.60
N ASP A 157 -6.50 12.80 -3.21
CA ASP A 157 -5.83 12.01 -2.16
C ASP A 157 -4.65 11.17 -2.68
N LEU A 158 -4.81 10.44 -3.79
CA LEU A 158 -3.67 9.77 -4.44
C LEU A 158 -2.60 10.75 -4.92
N ARG A 159 -3.04 11.89 -5.47
CA ARG A 159 -2.12 12.95 -5.86
C ARG A 159 -1.42 13.53 -4.64
N SER A 160 -2.13 13.79 -3.55
CA SER A 160 -1.55 14.29 -2.30
C SER A 160 -0.57 13.30 -1.69
N ALA A 161 -0.88 11.99 -1.70
CA ALA A 161 0.02 10.94 -1.25
C ALA A 161 1.28 10.89 -2.12
N ARG A 162 1.14 10.99 -3.45
CA ARG A 162 2.26 11.09 -4.38
C ARG A 162 3.09 12.35 -4.17
N GLU A 163 2.46 13.51 -4.02
CA GLU A 163 3.12 14.80 -3.75
C GLU A 163 3.86 14.76 -2.42
N LEU A 164 3.27 14.16 -1.38
CA LEU A 164 3.93 13.99 -0.08
C LEU A 164 5.14 13.07 -0.20
N ILE A 165 5.01 11.91 -0.84
CA ILE A 165 6.14 11.01 -1.04
C ILE A 165 7.22 11.67 -1.93
N ALA A 166 6.83 12.46 -2.93
CA ALA A 166 7.77 13.21 -3.75
C ALA A 166 8.48 14.31 -2.96
N ARG A 167 7.78 14.98 -2.03
CA ARG A 167 8.35 15.99 -1.14
C ARG A 167 9.32 15.38 -0.13
N VAL A 168 8.94 14.26 0.48
CA VAL A 168 9.82 13.54 1.41
C VAL A 168 10.98 12.91 0.63
N ASN A 169 10.74 12.36 -0.56
CA ASN A 169 11.75 11.71 -1.39
C ASN A 169 12.62 10.72 -0.59
N PRO A 170 12.04 9.64 -0.03
CA PRO A 170 12.80 8.71 0.80
C PRO A 170 13.89 8.00 -0.02
N SER A 171 15.07 7.81 0.59
CA SER A 171 16.13 6.93 0.06
C SER A 171 15.66 5.47 0.06
N GLU A 172 16.44 4.57 -0.53
CA GLU A 172 16.10 3.14 -0.55
C GLU A 172 16.10 2.54 0.87
N GLU A 173 17.05 2.96 1.71
CA GLU A 173 17.16 2.59 3.12
C GLU A 173 15.95 3.10 3.92
N GLU A 174 15.61 4.38 3.74
CA GLU A 174 14.45 4.99 4.39
C GLU A 174 13.13 4.35 3.93
N PHE A 175 13.02 4.01 2.64
CA PHE A 175 11.88 3.27 2.09
C PHE A 175 11.71 1.93 2.80
N ILE A 176 12.79 1.14 2.94
CA ILE A 176 12.74 -0.15 3.65
C ILE A 176 12.30 0.04 5.11
N VAL A 177 12.82 1.06 5.78
CA VAL A 177 12.42 1.39 7.15
C VAL A 177 10.93 1.69 7.24
N VAL A 178 10.39 2.53 6.34
CA VAL A 178 8.96 2.83 6.31
C VAL A 178 8.13 1.57 6.04
N VAL A 179 8.60 0.65 5.19
CA VAL A 179 7.94 -0.65 4.98
C VAL A 179 7.86 -1.47 6.26
N VAL A 180 8.93 -1.55 7.04
CA VAL A 180 8.93 -2.28 8.32
C VAL A 180 8.00 -1.61 9.33
N LEU A 181 8.00 -0.28 9.41
CA LEU A 181 7.08 0.44 10.28
C LEU A 181 5.63 0.18 9.88
N ILE A 182 5.30 0.31 8.59
CA ILE A 182 3.96 0.03 8.05
C ILE A 182 3.53 -1.41 8.35
N PHE A 183 4.45 -2.39 8.33
CA PHE A 183 4.16 -3.77 8.68
C PHE A 183 3.71 -3.96 10.12
N TRP A 184 4.37 -3.28 11.06
CA TRP A 184 4.02 -3.31 12.47
C TRP A 184 3.00 -2.24 12.88
N THR A 185 2.50 -1.46 11.91
CA THR A 185 1.45 -0.49 12.16
C THR A 185 0.11 -1.22 12.18
N TYR A 186 -0.51 -1.22 13.36
CA TYR A 186 -1.72 -1.97 13.63
C TYR A 186 -2.81 -1.02 14.13
N GLY A 187 -4.04 -1.18 13.65
CA GLY A 187 -5.20 -0.39 14.11
C GLY A 187 -5.69 -0.82 15.50
N ASP A 188 -6.65 -0.11 16.09
CA ASP A 188 -7.26 -0.32 17.42
C ASP A 188 -8.08 -1.64 17.54
N VAL A 189 -7.79 -2.64 16.70
CA VAL A 189 -8.51 -3.93 16.67
C VAL A 189 -7.96 -4.83 17.78
N SER A 190 -8.44 -4.62 19.02
CA SER A 190 -8.32 -5.54 20.17
C SER A 190 -7.03 -6.36 20.16
N THR A 191 -5.89 -5.67 20.10
CA THR A 191 -4.61 -6.31 19.86
C THR A 191 -4.14 -6.98 21.15
N GLY A 192 -3.69 -8.24 21.06
CA GLY A 192 -3.01 -8.86 22.20
C GLY A 192 -1.76 -8.07 22.57
N ASP A 193 -1.49 -7.92 23.87
CA ASP A 193 -0.32 -7.19 24.42
C ASP A 193 1.01 -7.61 23.78
N ASN A 194 1.09 -8.84 23.27
CA ASN A 194 2.25 -9.36 22.58
C ASN A 194 2.60 -8.57 21.30
N ILE A 195 1.62 -8.25 20.44
CA ILE A 195 1.87 -7.53 19.19
C ILE A 195 2.31 -6.09 19.48
N ILE A 196 1.69 -5.43 20.47
CA ILE A 196 2.07 -4.09 20.91
C ILE A 196 3.54 -4.09 21.34
N ARG A 197 3.93 -5.05 22.18
CA ARG A 197 5.31 -5.22 22.63
C ARG A 197 6.29 -5.45 21.47
N ILE A 198 5.91 -6.23 20.46
CA ILE A 198 6.73 -6.47 19.26
C ILE A 198 6.87 -5.19 18.43
N CYS A 199 5.76 -4.48 18.21
CA CYS A 199 5.75 -3.20 17.49
C CYS A 199 6.67 -2.17 18.16
N GLU A 200 6.57 -2.01 19.49
CA GLU A 200 7.46 -1.12 20.23
C GLU A 200 8.93 -1.55 20.15
N LYS A 201 9.20 -2.85 20.21
CA LYS A 201 10.56 -3.40 20.08
C LYS A 201 11.16 -2.99 18.73
N TYR A 202 10.47 -3.25 17.63
CA TYR A 202 10.96 -2.90 16.29
C TYR A 202 11.00 -1.39 16.06
N GLY A 203 10.04 -0.64 16.59
CA GLY A 203 10.06 0.82 16.59
C GLY A 203 11.33 1.38 17.24
N ARG A 204 11.70 0.89 18.43
CA ARG A 204 12.94 1.31 19.12
C ARG A 204 14.20 0.94 18.34
N ILE A 205 14.25 -0.26 17.75
CA ILE A 205 15.39 -0.69 16.91
C ILE A 205 15.53 0.25 15.73
N ILE A 206 14.45 0.47 14.97
CA ILE A 206 14.44 1.35 13.80
C ILE A 206 14.88 2.77 14.13
N GLN A 207 14.36 3.35 15.22
CA GLN A 207 14.74 4.69 15.64
C GLN A 207 16.23 4.80 15.95
N LYS A 208 16.80 3.77 16.59
CA LYS A 208 18.24 3.70 16.89
C LYS A 208 19.08 3.54 15.62
N GLU A 209 18.68 2.66 14.71
CA GLU A 209 19.41 2.42 13.45
C GLU A 209 19.33 3.64 12.52
N LEU A 210 18.16 4.28 12.39
CA LEU A 210 18.03 5.53 11.63
C LEU A 210 18.88 6.65 12.23
N HIS A 211 18.94 6.75 13.57
CA HIS A 211 19.82 7.72 14.22
C HIS A 211 21.29 7.51 13.84
N ALA A 212 21.77 6.25 13.91
CA ALA A 212 23.13 5.91 13.53
C ALA A 212 23.37 6.18 12.04
N TYR A 213 22.47 5.75 11.16
CA TYR A 213 22.55 6.01 9.71
C TYR A 213 22.67 7.50 9.40
N TYR A 214 21.79 8.34 9.95
CA TYR A 214 21.83 9.76 9.68
C TYR A 214 23.07 10.47 10.22
N ARG A 215 23.51 10.12 11.43
CA ARG A 215 24.65 10.77 12.07
C ARG A 215 25.98 10.28 11.48
N ASP A 216 26.13 8.96 11.38
CA ASP A 216 27.42 8.31 11.11
C ASP A 216 27.67 8.13 9.61
N GLU A 217 26.63 7.84 8.81
CA GLU A 217 26.79 7.64 7.36
C GLU A 217 26.51 8.91 6.56
N LEU A 218 25.42 9.63 6.87
CA LEU A 218 25.06 10.86 6.13
C LEU A 218 25.66 12.14 6.73
N GLY A 219 26.21 12.09 7.95
CA GLY A 219 26.80 13.27 8.60
C GLY A 219 25.78 14.39 8.90
N LEU A 220 24.51 14.05 9.08
CA LEU A 220 23.45 15.02 9.33
C LEU A 220 23.43 15.45 10.80
N GLU A 221 23.64 16.74 11.07
CA GLU A 221 23.60 17.26 12.44
C GLU A 221 22.15 17.48 12.95
N ASN A 222 21.22 17.82 12.06
CA ASN A 222 19.82 18.12 12.38
C ASN A 222 18.84 17.11 11.76
N TYR A 223 19.10 15.82 11.92
CA TYR A 223 18.28 14.74 11.32
C TYR A 223 16.91 14.54 11.98
N ALA A 224 16.62 15.19 13.11
CA ALA A 224 15.36 15.04 13.82
C ALA A 224 14.15 15.42 12.95
N ALA A 225 14.26 16.48 12.14
CA ALA A 225 13.21 16.87 11.20
C ALA A 225 12.96 15.77 10.15
N ARG A 226 14.04 15.23 9.57
CA ARG A 226 13.97 14.14 8.58
C ARG A 226 13.32 12.89 9.15
N MET A 227 13.72 12.51 10.36
CA MET A 227 13.12 11.40 11.08
C MET A 227 11.62 11.62 11.32
N GLY A 228 11.23 12.83 11.74
CA GLY A 228 9.83 13.21 11.90
C GLY A 228 9.04 13.12 10.59
N GLU A 229 9.60 13.58 9.47
CA GLU A 229 8.99 13.45 8.14
C GLU A 229 8.73 11.98 7.76
N LEU A 230 9.68 11.08 8.02
CA LEU A 230 9.47 9.65 7.77
C LEU A 230 8.40 9.04 8.67
N MET A 231 8.36 9.41 9.96
CA MET A 231 7.30 8.92 10.86
C MET A 231 5.92 9.43 10.45
N MET A 232 5.82 10.65 9.92
CA MET A 232 4.54 11.18 9.41
C MET A 232 4.05 10.41 8.18
N LEU A 233 4.93 9.84 7.35
CA LEU A 233 4.52 9.01 6.22
C LEU A 233 3.72 7.79 6.67
N THR A 234 4.07 7.16 7.80
CA THR A 234 3.36 5.96 8.27
C THR A 234 1.93 6.31 8.73
N GLN A 235 1.77 7.46 9.39
CA GLN A 235 0.47 7.95 9.88
C GLN A 235 -0.52 8.26 8.74
N LEU A 236 -0.04 8.74 7.59
CA LEU A 236 -0.91 9.00 6.44
C LEU A 236 -1.65 7.72 6.02
N PHE A 237 -0.94 6.60 5.99
CA PHE A 237 -1.52 5.33 5.55
C PHE A 237 -2.44 4.70 6.61
N ASP A 238 -2.32 5.09 7.88
CA ASP A 238 -3.28 4.69 8.93
C ASP A 238 -4.66 5.29 8.72
N VAL A 239 -4.75 6.57 8.39
CA VAL A 239 -6.03 7.24 8.14
C VAL A 239 -6.78 6.55 7.00
N ILE A 240 -6.07 6.16 5.95
CA ILE A 240 -6.62 5.43 4.81
C ILE A 240 -7.16 4.07 5.24
N PHE A 241 -6.45 3.34 6.10
CA PHE A 241 -6.89 2.02 6.60
C PHE A 241 -8.11 2.09 7.51
N TRP A 242 -8.14 3.06 8.44
CA TRP A 242 -9.25 3.26 9.38
C TRP A 242 -10.61 3.40 8.72
N ASN A 243 -10.60 4.16 7.63
CA ASN A 243 -11.77 4.35 6.81
C ASN A 243 -12.28 3.00 6.27
N ILE A 244 -11.41 2.16 5.71
CA ILE A 244 -11.79 0.86 5.11
C ILE A 244 -12.49 -0.03 6.15
N SER A 245 -11.88 -0.19 7.33
CA SER A 245 -12.41 -1.04 8.39
C SER A 245 -13.79 -0.59 8.89
N ALA A 246 -14.04 0.73 8.95
CA ALA A 246 -15.34 1.26 9.35
C ALA A 246 -16.45 0.93 8.34
N LEU A 247 -16.15 0.86 7.04
CA LEU A 247 -17.12 0.46 6.02
C LEU A 247 -17.47 -1.01 6.05
N GLU A 248 -16.49 -1.88 6.27
CA GLU A 248 -16.74 -3.33 6.34
C GLU A 248 -17.72 -3.63 7.48
N SER A 249 -17.56 -2.96 8.62
CA SER A 249 -18.51 -3.03 9.74
C SER A 249 -19.90 -2.53 9.35
N ALA A 250 -20.02 -1.34 8.75
CA ALA A 250 -21.30 -0.76 8.35
C ALA A 250 -22.04 -1.61 7.30
N ARG A 251 -21.32 -2.23 6.36
CA ARG A 251 -21.91 -3.11 5.34
C ARG A 251 -22.46 -4.41 5.95
N ASN A 252 -21.75 -4.95 6.93
CA ASN A 252 -22.19 -6.16 7.63
C ASN A 252 -23.44 -5.90 8.48
N GLU A 253 -23.61 -4.70 9.02
CA GLU A 253 -24.82 -4.29 9.76
C GLU A 253 -26.06 -4.14 8.87
N VAL A 254 -25.91 -3.67 7.63
CA VAL A 254 -27.04 -3.48 6.68
C VAL A 254 -27.50 -4.81 6.05
N SER A 255 -26.69 -5.86 6.12
CA SER A 255 -26.97 -7.16 5.52
C SER A 255 -27.62 -8.17 6.49
N MET A 256 -27.87 -7.76 7.74
CA MET A 256 -28.60 -8.53 8.77
C MET A 256 -30.03 -7.99 8.93
#